data_AF-A0A7L1LMC2-F1
#
_entry.id   AF-A0A7L1LMC2-F1
#
_cell.length_a   1.000
_cell.length_b   1.000
_cell.length_c   1.000
_cell.angle_alpha   90.00
_cell.angle_beta   90.00
_cell.angle_gamma   90.00
#
_symmetry.space_group_name_H-M   'P 1'
#
loop_
_entity.id
_entity.type
_entity.pdbx_description
1 polymer ?
#
loop_
_entity_poly.entity_id
_entity_poly.type
_entity_poly.pdbx_seq_one_letter_code
_entity_poly.pdbx_strand_id
1 'polypeptide(L)'
;QQLRQAIEECKRAILALPEHSERQKDAVVRLIHLRLKLQELKDPGEDEPNIRVVLEHRFYKEKSKSVKQMCDKCSTIIWGLIQTWYTCTGCYYRCHSKCLPLVSKPCVRAKVSHQAEYQLSICPESGLDSQDYRCAECRAPVSLR
;
A
#
# COMPACT_ATOMS: atom_id res chain seq x y z
N GLN A 1 -27.69 4.38 -14.87
CA GLN A 1 -28.39 5.44 -15.65
C GLN A 1 -28.79 6.63 -14.77
N GLN A 2 -29.39 6.39 -13.60
CA GLN A 2 -29.82 7.44 -12.64
C GLN A 2 -28.71 8.39 -12.16
N LEU A 3 -27.52 7.90 -11.78
CA LEU A 3 -26.42 8.77 -11.31
C LEU A 3 -25.91 9.76 -12.37
N ARG A 4 -25.92 9.38 -13.66
CA ARG A 4 -25.52 10.28 -14.74
C ARG A 4 -26.51 11.44 -14.89
N GLN A 5 -27.81 11.16 -14.72
CA GLN A 5 -28.85 12.19 -14.72
C GLN A 5 -28.70 13.13 -13.51
N ALA A 6 -28.49 12.58 -12.31
CA ALA A 6 -28.27 13.38 -11.09
C ALA A 6 -27.04 14.31 -11.20
N ILE A 7 -25.97 13.88 -11.88
CA ILE A 7 -24.80 14.72 -12.14
C ILE A 7 -25.15 15.91 -13.06
N GLU A 8 -25.89 15.66 -14.14
CA GLU A 8 -26.30 16.72 -15.06
C GLU A 8 -27.26 17.73 -14.40
N GLU A 9 -28.18 17.25 -13.58
CA GLU A 9 -29.05 18.11 -12.78
C GLU A 9 -28.25 18.96 -11.78
N CYS A 10 -27.25 18.36 -11.12
CA CYS A 10 -26.40 19.08 -10.17
C CYS A 10 -25.54 20.16 -10.87
N LYS A 11 -25.03 19.89 -12.08
CA LYS A 11 -24.32 20.89 -12.89
C LYS A 11 -25.22 22.07 -13.25
N ARG A 12 -26.44 21.82 -13.71
CA ARG A 12 -27.40 22.88 -14.04
C ARG A 12 -27.75 23.72 -12.81
N ALA A 13 -27.93 23.08 -11.66
CA ALA A 13 -28.20 23.78 -10.41
C ALA A 13 -27.06 24.72 -9.99
N ILE A 14 -25.80 24.30 -10.14
CA ILE A 14 -24.62 25.15 -9.82
C ILE A 14 -24.60 26.42 -10.69
N LEU A 15 -24.90 26.29 -11.99
CA LEU A 15 -24.91 27.40 -12.94
C LEU A 15 -26.07 28.39 -12.70
N ALA A 16 -27.16 27.95 -12.06
CA ALA A 16 -28.30 28.79 -11.72
C ALA A 16 -28.17 29.51 -10.37
N LEU A 17 -27.16 29.17 -9.56
CA LEU A 17 -26.92 29.77 -8.26
C LEU A 17 -25.99 30.99 -8.36
N PRO A 18 -26.14 32.00 -7.47
CA PRO A 18 -25.23 33.15 -7.44
C PRO A 18 -23.79 32.72 -7.19
N GLU A 19 -22.86 33.32 -7.93
CA GLU A 19 -21.43 33.06 -7.79
C GLU A 19 -20.95 33.32 -6.35
N HIS A 20 -20.09 32.44 -5.86
CA HIS A 20 -19.53 32.45 -4.49
C HIS A 20 -20.52 32.29 -3.34
N SER A 21 -21.81 32.01 -3.60
CA SER A 21 -22.76 31.70 -2.54
C SER A 21 -22.46 30.37 -1.85
N GLU A 22 -22.76 30.27 -0.55
CA GLU A 22 -22.62 29.00 0.20
C GLU A 22 -23.40 27.86 -0.45
N ARG A 23 -24.60 28.16 -0.98
CA ARG A 23 -25.42 27.18 -1.71
C ARG A 23 -24.72 26.68 -2.99
N GLN A 24 -23.98 27.54 -3.68
CA GLN A 24 -23.20 27.14 -4.85
C GLN A 24 -22.05 26.21 -4.45
N LYS A 25 -21.35 26.51 -3.34
CA LYS A 25 -20.30 25.64 -2.79
C LYS A 25 -20.83 24.27 -2.39
N ASP A 26 -21.97 24.22 -1.69
CA ASP A 26 -22.63 22.96 -1.31
C ASP A 26 -23.03 22.12 -2.54
N ALA A 27 -23.56 22.78 -3.57
CA ALA A 27 -23.91 22.12 -4.82
C ALA A 27 -22.66 21.56 -5.54
N VAL A 28 -21.53 22.26 -5.49
CA VAL A 28 -20.24 21.76 -6.01
C VAL A 28 -19.77 20.54 -5.22
N VAL A 29 -19.84 20.55 -3.89
CA VAL A 29 -19.50 19.39 -3.05
C VAL A 29 -20.37 18.18 -3.41
N ARG A 30 -21.68 18.39 -3.57
CA ARG A 30 -22.60 17.33 -4.03
C ARG A 30 -22.23 16.80 -5.41
N LEU A 31 -21.83 17.66 -6.35
CA LEU A 31 -21.37 17.25 -7.67
C LEU A 31 -20.10 16.38 -7.59
N ILE A 32 -19.15 16.73 -6.70
CA ILE A 32 -17.95 15.93 -6.45
C ILE A 32 -18.35 14.53 -5.94
N HIS A 33 -19.21 14.45 -4.93
CA HIS A 33 -19.68 13.16 -4.40
C HIS A 33 -20.39 12.29 -5.46
N LEU A 34 -21.25 12.90 -6.28
CA LEU A 34 -21.94 12.18 -7.36
C LEU A 34 -20.97 11.65 -8.41
N ARG A 35 -19.93 12.42 -8.75
CA ARG A 35 -18.87 11.99 -9.69
C ARG A 35 -18.01 10.87 -9.13
N LEU A 36 -17.61 10.95 -7.85
CA LEU A 36 -16.90 9.88 -7.15
C LEU A 36 -17.72 8.58 -7.17
N LYS A 37 -19.00 8.64 -6.80
CA LYS A 37 -19.90 7.48 -6.82
C LYS A 37 -20.13 6.91 -8.23
N LEU A 38 -20.17 7.77 -9.25
CA LEU A 38 -20.24 7.28 -10.64
C LEU A 38 -18.93 6.60 -11.06
N GLN A 39 -17.78 7.10 -10.60
CA GLN A 39 -16.48 6.46 -10.82
C GLN A 39 -16.40 5.10 -10.12
N GLU A 40 -16.84 5.01 -8.86
CA GLU A 40 -16.96 3.75 -8.08
C GLU A 40 -17.84 2.69 -8.76
N LEU A 41 -18.81 3.08 -9.59
CA LEU A 41 -19.68 2.14 -10.32
C LEU A 41 -19.22 1.87 -11.76
N LYS A 42 -18.48 2.79 -12.38
CA LYS A 42 -17.88 2.61 -13.71
C LYS A 42 -16.61 1.79 -13.66
N ASP A 43 -15.95 1.80 -12.51
CA ASP A 43 -14.96 0.82 -12.10
C ASP A 43 -15.74 -0.26 -11.33
N PRO A 44 -16.37 -1.25 -11.98
CA PRO A 44 -16.82 -2.42 -11.23
C PRO A 44 -15.54 -3.05 -10.71
N GLY A 45 -15.12 -2.66 -9.50
CA GLY A 45 -13.78 -2.93 -8.99
C GLY A 45 -13.37 -4.34 -9.37
N GLU A 46 -12.37 -4.44 -10.25
CA GLU A 46 -11.65 -5.68 -10.50
C GLU A 46 -11.02 -6.10 -9.19
N ASP A 47 -11.81 -6.80 -8.37
CA ASP A 47 -11.57 -7.16 -6.99
C ASP A 47 -11.37 -5.89 -6.11
N GLU A 48 -11.98 -5.82 -4.92
CA GLU A 48 -11.16 -5.31 -3.81
C GLU A 48 -9.85 -6.08 -3.94
N PRO A 49 -8.67 -5.46 -4.15
CA PRO A 49 -7.44 -6.24 -4.19
C PRO A 49 -7.53 -7.12 -2.96
N ASN A 50 -7.54 -8.45 -3.10
CA ASN A 50 -7.80 -9.37 -2.01
C ASN A 50 -6.70 -9.10 -0.96
N ILE A 51 -6.91 -8.12 -0.08
CA ILE A 51 -5.88 -7.53 0.75
C ILE A 51 -5.73 -8.51 1.88
N ARG A 52 -4.61 -9.24 1.83
CA ARG A 52 -4.30 -10.22 2.86
C ARG A 52 -3.53 -9.51 3.95
N VAL A 53 -4.08 -9.52 5.16
CA VAL A 53 -3.42 -8.95 6.32
C VAL A 53 -2.66 -10.04 7.06
N VAL A 54 -1.34 -9.89 7.18
CA VAL A 54 -0.46 -10.83 7.90
C VAL A 54 0.57 -10.02 8.68
N LEU A 55 0.61 -10.16 10.01
CA LEU A 55 1.53 -9.40 10.87
C LEU A 55 1.56 -7.89 10.53
N GLU A 56 0.38 -7.30 10.37
CA GLU A 56 0.15 -5.89 10.01
C GLU A 56 0.65 -5.45 8.63
N HIS A 57 1.13 -6.38 7.81
CA HIS A 57 1.32 -6.13 6.39
C HIS A 57 -0.03 -6.11 5.69
N ARG A 58 -0.21 -5.22 4.72
CA ARG A 58 -1.39 -5.17 3.85
C ARG A 58 -0.97 -5.61 2.46
N PHE A 59 -1.10 -6.89 2.17
CA PHE A 59 -0.62 -7.50 0.93
C PHE A 59 -1.66 -7.41 -0.19
N TYR A 60 -1.30 -6.81 -1.32
CA TYR A 60 -2.06 -6.94 -2.56
C TYR A 60 -1.39 -7.96 -3.47
N LYS A 61 -2.19 -8.66 -4.28
CA LYS A 61 -1.68 -9.57 -5.32
C LYS A 61 -1.14 -8.76 -6.48
N GLU A 62 0.12 -8.98 -6.85
CA GLU A 62 0.74 -8.23 -7.94
C GLU A 62 0.20 -8.69 -9.30
N LYS A 63 -0.20 -7.73 -10.15
CA LYS A 63 -0.69 -7.98 -11.52
C LYS A 63 0.43 -7.86 -12.55
N SER A 64 1.56 -7.25 -12.17
CA SER A 64 2.73 -7.10 -13.03
C SER A 64 3.29 -8.44 -13.50
N LYS A 65 3.77 -8.49 -14.75
CA LYS A 65 4.46 -9.64 -15.36
C LYS A 65 5.98 -9.52 -15.30
N SER A 66 6.51 -8.62 -14.46
CA SER A 66 7.95 -8.42 -14.30
C SER A 66 8.65 -9.70 -13.80
N VAL A 67 9.78 -10.04 -14.42
CA VAL A 67 10.39 -11.37 -14.33
C VAL A 67 11.44 -11.48 -13.20
N LYS A 68 11.79 -10.38 -12.52
CA LYS A 68 12.94 -10.32 -11.61
C LYS A 68 12.68 -9.55 -10.31
N GLN A 69 11.82 -10.09 -9.44
CA GLN A 69 11.69 -9.60 -8.06
C GLN A 69 12.33 -10.61 -7.10
N MET A 70 12.96 -10.16 -6.02
CA MET A 70 13.44 -11.05 -4.97
C MET A 70 12.34 -11.27 -3.93
N CYS A 71 12.13 -12.49 -3.47
CA CYS A 71 11.23 -12.80 -2.36
C CYS A 71 11.93 -12.53 -1.02
N ASP A 72 11.36 -11.67 -0.18
CA ASP A 72 11.92 -11.30 1.12
C ASP A 72 11.78 -12.39 2.18
N LYS A 73 11.04 -13.47 1.90
CA LYS A 73 10.86 -14.60 2.83
C LYS A 73 11.85 -15.73 2.61
N CYS A 74 12.11 -16.09 1.37
CA CYS A 74 12.99 -17.23 1.02
C CYS A 74 14.24 -16.80 0.25
N SER A 75 14.41 -15.52 -0.02
CA SER A 75 15.57 -14.95 -0.73
C SER A 75 15.82 -15.59 -2.11
N THR A 76 14.75 -16.03 -2.78
CA THR A 76 14.81 -16.54 -4.16
C THR A 76 14.00 -15.68 -5.11
N ILE A 77 14.35 -15.74 -6.39
CA ILE A 77 13.71 -14.95 -7.45
C ILE A 77 12.25 -15.36 -7.60
N ILE A 78 11.39 -14.36 -7.72
CA ILE A 78 9.99 -14.45 -8.14
C ILE A 78 9.96 -14.29 -9.65
N TRP A 79 9.60 -15.38 -10.34
CA TRP A 79 9.45 -15.40 -11.79
C TRP A 79 8.04 -14.97 -12.16
N GLY A 80 7.82 -13.67 -12.31
CA GLY A 80 6.47 -13.13 -12.38
C GLY A 80 5.60 -13.51 -13.59
N LEU A 81 6.19 -14.18 -14.58
CA LEU A 81 5.44 -14.79 -15.69
C LEU A 81 4.77 -16.12 -15.32
N ILE A 82 5.29 -16.81 -14.30
CA ILE A 82 4.88 -18.17 -13.92
C ILE A 82 4.44 -18.27 -12.45
N GLN A 83 4.84 -17.34 -11.60
CA GLN A 83 4.56 -17.35 -10.17
C GLN A 83 3.69 -16.16 -9.79
N THR A 84 2.69 -16.40 -8.93
CA THR A 84 1.97 -15.34 -8.22
C THR A 84 2.76 -14.89 -7.01
N TRP A 85 2.79 -13.57 -6.77
CA TRP A 85 3.36 -12.98 -5.56
C TRP A 85 2.51 -11.85 -5.02
N TYR A 86 2.85 -11.43 -3.82
CA TYR A 86 2.19 -10.37 -3.09
C TYR A 86 3.19 -9.30 -2.68
N THR A 87 2.74 -8.06 -2.65
CA THR A 87 3.53 -6.91 -2.20
C THR A 87 2.77 -6.18 -1.09
N CYS A 88 3.45 -5.88 0.01
CA CYS A 88 2.88 -5.05 1.08
C CYS A 88 2.80 -3.58 0.64
N THR A 89 1.63 -2.95 0.76
CA THR A 89 1.45 -1.53 0.39
C THR A 89 2.21 -0.55 1.28
N GLY A 90 2.61 -0.98 2.49
CA GLY A 90 3.26 -0.11 3.47
C GLY A 90 4.78 -0.14 3.39
N CYS A 91 5.38 -1.33 3.49
CA CYS A 91 6.84 -1.49 3.55
C CYS A 91 7.44 -2.18 2.33
N TYR A 92 6.65 -2.40 1.26
CA TYR A 92 7.09 -3.04 0.02
C TYR A 92 7.68 -4.45 0.19
N TYR A 93 7.35 -5.15 1.27
CA TYR A 93 7.73 -6.55 1.47
C TYR A 93 7.10 -7.40 0.36
N ARG A 94 7.90 -8.16 -0.37
CA ARG A 94 7.50 -9.00 -1.50
C ARG A 94 7.66 -10.47 -1.14
N CYS A 95 6.64 -11.28 -1.39
CA CYS A 95 6.75 -12.72 -1.19
C CYS A 95 5.94 -13.54 -2.17
N HIS A 96 6.42 -14.74 -2.52
CA HIS A 96 5.64 -15.70 -3.30
C HIS A 96 4.31 -16.02 -2.59
N SER A 97 3.31 -16.45 -3.36
CA SER A 97 2.06 -16.96 -2.80
C SER A 97 2.26 -18.07 -1.75
N LYS A 98 3.20 -19.00 -2.00
CA LYS A 98 3.56 -20.07 -1.05
C LYS A 98 4.30 -19.58 0.21
N CYS A 99 4.95 -18.42 0.13
CA CYS A 99 5.73 -17.84 1.22
C CYS A 99 4.89 -16.94 2.12
N LEU A 100 3.75 -16.45 1.64
CA LEU A 100 2.84 -15.60 2.40
C LEU A 100 2.44 -16.16 3.78
N PRO A 101 2.02 -17.43 3.94
CA PRO A 101 1.71 -17.98 5.26
C PRO A 101 2.95 -18.19 6.15
N LEU A 102 4.16 -18.09 5.59
CA LEU A 102 5.41 -18.26 6.32
C LEU A 102 6.02 -16.93 6.77
N VAL A 103 5.41 -15.78 6.43
CA VAL A 103 5.91 -14.46 6.84
C VAL A 103 5.97 -14.39 8.37
N SER A 104 7.17 -14.11 8.88
CA SER A 104 7.48 -14.10 10.31
C SER A 104 7.85 -12.71 10.84
N LYS A 105 8.08 -11.74 9.95
CA LYS A 105 8.45 -10.36 10.32
C LYS A 105 7.23 -9.45 10.28
N PRO A 106 6.94 -8.70 11.36
CA PRO A 106 5.89 -7.69 11.34
C PRO A 106 6.22 -6.54 10.40
N CYS A 107 5.19 -5.84 9.93
CA CYS A 107 5.33 -4.73 9.01
C CYS A 107 6.09 -3.56 9.63
N VAL A 108 7.23 -3.21 9.05
CA VAL A 108 8.07 -2.10 9.53
C VAL A 108 7.31 -0.77 9.45
N ARG A 109 6.52 -0.55 8.39
CA ARG A 109 5.71 0.66 8.22
C ARG A 109 4.64 0.79 9.31
N ALA A 110 4.00 -0.32 9.68
CA ALA A 110 3.00 -0.32 10.75
C ALA A 110 3.67 -0.01 12.10
N LYS A 111 4.77 -0.69 12.41
CA LYS A 111 5.55 -0.45 13.64
C LYS A 111 5.95 1.00 13.81
N VAL A 112 6.60 1.59 12.81
CA VAL A 112 7.07 2.99 12.88
C VAL A 112 5.90 3.97 12.95
N SER A 113 4.75 3.65 12.36
CA SER A 113 3.56 4.53 12.44
C SER A 113 2.98 4.62 13.86
N HIS A 114 3.14 3.58 14.68
CA HIS A 114 2.64 3.55 16.05
C HIS A 114 3.71 3.93 17.08
N GLN A 115 4.97 3.60 16.80
CA GLN A 115 6.13 3.78 17.69
C GLN A 115 7.35 4.19 16.87
N ALA A 116 7.44 5.48 16.53
CA ALA A 116 8.61 6.05 15.87
C ALA A 116 9.69 6.37 16.92
N GLU A 117 10.48 5.37 17.29
CA GLU A 117 11.63 5.54 18.17
C GLU A 117 12.94 5.42 17.40
N TYR A 118 13.92 6.27 17.74
CA TYR A 118 15.26 6.19 17.19
C TYR A 118 16.07 5.10 17.92
N GLN A 119 16.82 4.30 17.18
CA GLN A 119 17.78 3.35 17.75
C GLN A 119 19.06 4.11 18.15
N LEU A 120 19.09 4.61 19.38
CA LEU A 120 20.21 5.42 19.89
C LEU A 120 21.46 4.59 20.22
N SER A 121 21.38 3.26 20.20
CA SER A 121 22.53 2.39 20.42
C SER A 121 23.36 2.12 19.16
N ILE A 122 22.96 2.65 17.99
CA ILE A 122 23.79 2.60 16.78
C ILE A 122 24.60 3.90 16.74
N CYS A 123 25.92 3.78 16.84
CA CYS A 123 26.88 4.84 16.57
C CYS A 123 27.05 4.95 15.03
N PRO A 124 26.55 6.00 14.37
CA PRO A 124 26.60 6.13 12.92
C PRO A 124 28.03 6.32 12.38
N GLU A 125 28.96 6.78 13.22
CA GLU A 125 30.38 6.94 12.88
C GLU A 125 31.14 5.60 12.85
N SER A 126 30.54 4.53 13.37
CA SER A 126 31.12 3.19 13.43
C SER A 126 30.33 2.20 12.58
N GLY A 127 31.00 1.24 11.95
CA GLY A 127 30.34 0.15 11.24
C GLY A 127 29.45 -0.68 12.17
N LEU A 128 28.43 -1.35 11.63
CA LEU A 128 27.60 -2.27 12.42
C LEU A 128 28.40 -3.51 12.87
N ASP A 129 29.39 -3.91 12.08
CA ASP A 129 30.32 -5.01 12.38
C ASP A 129 31.20 -4.70 13.59
N SER A 130 31.74 -3.48 13.70
CA SER A 130 32.57 -3.05 14.84
C SER A 130 31.76 -2.79 16.11
N GLN A 131 30.43 -2.77 16.00
CA GLN A 131 29.48 -2.61 17.11
C GLN A 131 28.78 -3.93 17.47
N ASP A 132 29.33 -5.08 17.03
CA ASP A 132 28.83 -6.43 17.31
C ASP A 132 27.35 -6.67 16.96
N TYR A 133 26.80 -5.91 16.01
CA TYR A 133 25.42 -6.12 15.56
C TYR A 133 25.30 -7.46 14.83
N ARG A 134 24.17 -8.11 15.07
CA ARG A 134 23.84 -9.43 14.54
C ARG A 134 22.52 -9.39 13.81
N CYS A 135 22.38 -10.25 12.81
CA CYS A 135 21.10 -10.44 12.12
C CYS A 135 20.00 -10.77 13.14
N ALA A 136 18.88 -10.06 13.07
CA ALA A 136 17.75 -10.24 14.00
C ALA A 136 17.13 -11.65 13.91
N GLU A 137 17.33 -12.37 12.80
CA GLU A 137 16.79 -13.71 12.59
C GLU A 137 17.76 -14.82 13.02
N CYS A 138 18.94 -14.88 12.39
CA CYS A 138 19.87 -15.98 12.59
C CYS A 138 20.98 -15.70 13.60
N ARG A 139 21.04 -14.49 14.16
CA ARG A 139 22.11 -14.02 15.06
C ARG A 139 23.53 -14.10 14.48
N ALA A 140 23.66 -14.35 13.17
CA ALA A 140 24.93 -14.25 12.47
C ALA A 140 25.48 -12.83 12.59
N PRO A 141 26.80 -12.66 12.78
CA PRO A 141 27.42 -11.34 12.75
C PRO A 141 27.10 -10.62 11.45
N VAL A 142 26.81 -9.32 11.52
CA VAL A 142 26.72 -8.46 10.35
C VAL A 142 28.15 -8.13 9.93
N SER A 143 28.91 -9.13 9.48
CA SER A 143 30.27 -8.93 8.99
C SER A 143 30.22 -8.54 7.52
N LEU A 144 30.96 -7.50 7.15
CA LEU A 144 31.21 -7.11 5.76
C LEU A 144 32.54 -7.67 5.23
N ARG A 145 33.24 -8.52 6.01
CA ARG A 145 34.51 -9.15 5.63
C ARG A 145 34.29 -10.50 4.95
#